data_AF-A0A7J4V1L8-F1
#
_entry.id   AF-A0A7J4V1L8-F1
#
_cell.length_a   1.000
_cell.length_b   1.000
_cell.length_c   1.000
_cell.angle_alpha   90.00
_cell.angle_beta   90.00
_cell.angle_gamma   90.00
#
_symmetry.space_group_name_H-M   'P 1'
#
loop_
_entity.id
_entity.type
_entity.pdbx_description
1 polymer ?
#
loop_
_entity_poly.entity_id
_entity_poly.type
_entity_poly.pdbx_seq_one_letter_code
_entity_poly.pdbx_strand_id
1 'polypeptide(L)' 'MEEKDKKEYEEIISSYYGEDQVAALVNFKIDTKGSDMVAQKIAEFSYVEDVFLVTGDTDIIAKARFPNYAA' A
#
# COMPACT_ATOMS: atom_id res chain seq x y z
N MET A 1 15.90 -7.98 -10.38
CA MET A 1 16.09 -6.64 -9.79
C MET A 1 16.93 -6.85 -8.56
N GLU A 2 18.17 -6.36 -8.57
CA GLU A 2 19.11 -6.60 -7.46
C GLU A 2 18.71 -5.74 -6.25
N GLU A 3 18.98 -6.24 -5.05
CA GLU A 3 18.63 -5.58 -3.78
C GLU A 3 19.24 -4.17 -3.63
N LYS A 4 20.37 -3.92 -4.31
CA LYS A 4 21.02 -2.60 -4.37
C LYS A 4 20.18 -1.57 -5.11
N ASP A 5 19.65 -1.93 -6.28
CA ASP A 5 18.84 -1.01 -7.10
C ASP A 5 17.60 -0.54 -6.34
N LYS A 6 17.03 -1.41 -5.50
CA LYS A 6 15.83 -1.12 -4.72
C LYS A 6 16.08 -0.07 -3.62
N LYS A 7 17.22 -0.18 -2.93
CA LYS A 7 17.63 0.78 -1.90
C LYS A 7 17.93 2.15 -2.47
N GLU A 8 18.65 2.19 -3.59
CA GLU A 8 18.98 3.44 -4.28
C GLU A 8 17.71 4.15 -4.76
N TYR A 9 16.72 3.38 -5.26
CA TYR A 9 15.41 3.92 -5.64
C TYR A 9 14.63 4.48 -4.44
N GLU A 10 14.60 3.77 -3.31
CA GLU A 10 13.93 4.24 -2.09
C GLU A 10 14.59 5.50 -1.51
N GLU A 11 15.93 5.58 -1.52
CA GLU A 11 16.68 6.76 -1.09
C GLU A 11 16.38 7.97 -1.99
N ILE A 12 16.35 7.77 -3.31
CA ILE A 12 16.03 8.82 -4.28
C ILE A 12 14.59 9.31 -4.07
N ILE A 13 13.60 8.43 -3.98
CA ILE A 13 12.20 8.84 -3.80
C ILE A 13 12.01 9.60 -2.47
N SER A 14 12.64 9.12 -1.40
CA SER A 14 12.64 9.82 -0.10
C SER A 14 13.31 11.20 -0.18
N SER A 15 14.37 11.35 -0.96
CA SER A 15 15.06 12.65 -1.10
C SER A 15 14.21 13.71 -1.83
N TYR A 16 13.29 13.29 -2.72
CA TYR A 16 12.43 14.19 -3.49
C TYR A 16 11.06 14.42 -2.84
N TYR A 17 10.52 13.43 -2.12
CA TYR A 17 9.15 13.44 -1.58
C TYR A 17 9.07 13.14 -0.07
N GLY A 18 10.20 13.17 0.63
CA GLY A 18 10.30 12.74 2.04
C GLY A 18 9.57 13.61 3.06
N GLU A 19 9.11 14.80 2.68
CA GLU A 19 8.27 15.66 3.54
C GLU A 19 6.83 15.80 3.03
N ASP A 20 6.56 15.32 1.82
CA ASP A 20 5.25 15.46 1.19
C ASP A 20 4.33 14.29 1.55
N GLN A 21 3.03 14.58 1.70
CA GLN A 21 2.03 13.54 1.92
C GLN A 21 1.98 12.60 0.71
N VAL A 22 2.08 11.29 0.99
CA VAL A 22 2.08 10.25 -0.03
C VAL A 22 0.74 9.52 -0.03
N ALA A 23 0.06 9.53 -1.18
CA ALA A 23 -1.10 8.67 -1.41
C ALA A 23 -0.65 7.38 -2.12
N ALA A 24 -1.02 6.24 -1.57
CA ALA A 24 -0.67 4.93 -2.12
C ALA A 24 -1.93 4.10 -2.39
N LEU A 25 -1.91 3.36 -3.51
CA LEU A 25 -2.86 2.30 -3.79
C LEU A 25 -2.14 0.96 -3.68
N VAL A 26 -2.57 0.14 -2.72
CA VAL A 26 -1.98 -1.18 -2.46
C VAL A 26 -2.97 -2.24 -2.91
N ASN A 27 -2.55 -3.03 -3.90
CA ASN A 27 -3.35 -4.13 -4.43
C ASN A 27 -2.92 -5.44 -3.77
N PHE A 28 -3.87 -6.16 -3.20
CA PHE A 28 -3.65 -7.48 -2.64
C PHE A 28 -4.25 -8.54 -3.54
N LYS A 29 -3.49 -9.60 -3.73
CA LYS A 29 -3.95 -10.83 -4.36
C LYS A 29 -3.90 -11.93 -3.32
N ILE A 30 -5.06 -12.47 -2.98
CA ILE A 30 -5.24 -13.40 -1.87
C ILE A 30 -6.18 -14.52 -2.29
N ASP A 31 -6.01 -15.70 -1.70
CA ASP A 31 -6.92 -16.81 -1.97
C ASP A 31 -8.31 -16.45 -1.41
N THR A 32 -9.30 -16.41 -2.30
CA THR A 32 -10.70 -15.96 -2.11
C THR A 32 -11.42 -16.42 -0.83
N LYS A 33 -10.95 -17.47 -0.14
CA LYS A 33 -11.60 -18.02 1.06
C LYS A 33 -11.45 -17.19 2.35
N GLY A 34 -10.89 -15.98 2.29
CA GLY A 34 -10.74 -15.12 3.47
C GLY A 34 -10.60 -13.63 3.19
N SER A 35 -10.97 -13.17 1.98
CA SER A 35 -10.75 -11.78 1.57
C SER A 35 -11.47 -10.76 2.44
N ASP A 36 -12.68 -11.07 2.90
CA ASP A 36 -13.46 -10.17 3.74
C ASP A 36 -12.79 -9.91 5.09
N MET A 37 -12.25 -10.97 5.72
CA MET A 37 -11.56 -10.85 7.01
C MET A 37 -10.27 -10.04 6.87
N VAL A 38 -9.53 -10.26 5.77
CA VAL A 38 -8.30 -9.52 5.47
C VAL A 38 -8.62 -8.04 5.20
N ALA A 39 -9.65 -7.76 4.41
CA ALA A 39 -10.09 -6.39 4.12
C ALA A 39 -10.50 -5.65 5.41
N GLN A 40 -11.24 -6.29 6.31
CA GLN A 40 -11.58 -5.71 7.61
C GLN A 40 -10.34 -5.39 8.43
N LYS A 41 -9.35 -6.30 8.47
CA LYS A 41 -8.09 -6.07 9.18
C LYS A 41 -7.28 -4.94 8.58
N ILE A 42 -7.27 -4.80 7.25
CA ILE A 42 -6.58 -3.69 6.57
C ILE A 42 -7.28 -2.36 6.88
N ALA A 43 -8.60 -2.34 6.99
CA ALA A 43 -9.35 -1.13 7.33
C ALA A 43 -9.10 -0.63 8.78
N GLU A 44 -8.55 -1.47 9.67
CA GLU A 44 -8.19 -1.08 11.04
C GLU A 44 -6.92 -0.20 11.12
N PHE A 45 -6.12 -0.12 10.04
CA PHE A 45 -4.90 0.68 10.04
C PHE A 45 -5.21 2.18 9.89
N SER A 46 -4.61 3.01 10.74
CA SER A 46 -4.86 4.45 10.78
C SER A 46 -4.45 5.23 9.52
N TYR A 47 -3.58 4.65 8.68
CA TYR A 47 -3.18 5.25 7.41
C TYR A 47 -4.05 4.81 6.23
N VAL A 48 -4.94 3.84 6.43
CA VAL A 48 -5.86 3.37 5.38
C VAL A 48 -7.11 4.25 5.41
N GLU A 49 -7.37 4.93 4.29
CA GLU A 49 -8.57 5.76 4.12
C GLU A 49 -9.76 4.89 3.69
N ASP A 50 -9.54 4.00 2.72
CA ASP A 50 -10.59 3.18 2.12
C ASP A 50 -10.06 1.79 1.74
N VAL A 51 -10.92 0.79 1.82
CA VAL A 51 -10.65 -0.57 1.35
C VAL A 51 -11.78 -1.03 0.43
N PHE A 52 -11.42 -1.50 -0.75
CA PHE A 52 -12.34 -1.98 -1.77
C PHE A 52 -12.13 -3.48 -1.98
N LEU A 53 -13.18 -4.27 -1.80
CA LEU A 53 -13.24 -5.65 -2.27
C LEU A 53 -13.62 -5.62 -3.75
N VAL A 54 -12.78 -6.22 -4.58
CA VAL A 54 -12.94 -6.23 -6.03
C VAL A 54 -12.87 -7.67 -6.54
N THR A 55 -13.45 -7.91 -7.71
CA THR A 55 -13.38 -9.20 -8.39
C THR A 55 -12.66 -9.00 -9.71
N GLY A 56 -11.57 -9.76 -9.96
CA GLY A 56 -10.72 -9.57 -11.12
C GLY A 56 -9.30 -10.10 -10.90
N ASP A 57 -8.29 -9.35 -11.34
CA ASP A 57 -6.87 -9.74 -11.21
C ASP A 57 -6.31 -9.63 -9.79
N THR A 58 -6.98 -8.82 -8.97
CA THR A 58 -6.71 -8.53 -7.56
C THR A 58 -8.03 -8.62 -6.80
N ASP A 59 -7.96 -8.96 -5.52
CA ASP A 59 -9.12 -9.23 -4.67
C ASP A 59 -9.43 -8.05 -3.73
N ILE A 60 -8.40 -7.28 -3.34
CA ILE A 60 -8.53 -6.12 -2.46
C ILE A 60 -7.66 -4.97 -2.97
N ILE A 61 -8.23 -3.76 -2.98
CA ILE A 61 -7.50 -2.51 -3.19
C ILE A 61 -7.61 -1.67 -1.93
N ALA A 62 -6.49 -1.29 -1.32
CA ALA A 62 -6.45 -0.38 -0.18
C ALA A 62 -5.88 0.96 -0.60
N LYS A 63 -6.61 2.03 -0.30
CA LYS A 63 -6.15 3.40 -0.45
C LYS A 63 -5.60 3.88 0.88
N ALA A 64 -4.32 4.22 0.90
CA ALA A 64 -3.63 4.69 2.08
C ALA A 64 -3.06 6.09 1.85
N ARG A 65 -3.00 6.87 2.93
CA ARG A 65 -2.36 8.18 2.95
C ARG A 65 -1.37 8.24 4.10
N PHE A 66 -0.13 8.46 3.75
CA PHE A 66 0.98 8.58 4.67
C PHE A 66 1.43 10.04 4.76
N PRO A 67 1.89 10.50 5.92
CA PRO A 67 2.41 11.86 6.08
C PRO A 67 3.70 12.09 5.29
N ASN A 68 4.46 11.02 5.01
CA ASN A 68 5.66 11.04 4.19
C ASN A 68 5.98 9.64 3.68
N TYR A 69 6.99 9.52 2.81
CA TYR A 69 7.42 8.25 2.22
C TYR A 69 8.05 7.26 3.22
N ALA A 70 8.56 7.74 4.37
CA ALA A 70 9.22 6.90 5.38
C ALA A 70 8.24 6.36 6.45
N ALA A 71 6.97 6.73 6.39
CA ALA A 71 5.96 6.52 7.44
C ALA A 71 5.20 5.20 7.35
#